data_AF-A0A838PZ71-F1
#
_entry.id   AF-A0A838PZ71-F1
#
_cell.length_a   1.000
_cell.length_b   1.000
_cell.length_c   1.000
_cell.angle_alpha   90.00
_cell.angle_beta   90.00
_cell.angle_gamma   90.00
#
_symmetry.space_group_name_H-M   'P 1'
#
loop_
_entity.id
_entity.type
_entity.pdbx_description
1 polymer ?
#
loop_
_entity_poly.entity_id
_entity_poly.type
_entity_poly.pdbx_seq_one_letter_code
_entity_poly.pdbx_strand_id
1 'polypeptide(L)'
;MRRARMFLTYLAAGALCLGGVAAILVFVTSSRNDAAAEPPELQPDLVQRTPTDVSVRRRAGRFALGFESAVENHGSGPLIVTGSRSGAESDMTADQVIERADGSRVYEGDVGRIRYTRSGGHDHWHYLRFDRYELRRASDHALARPDRKTGFCLGDRYDPGRELAGKAEEP
;
A
#
# COMPACT_ATOMS: atom_id res chain seq x y z
N MET A 1 -6.34 -26.12 -5.75
CA MET A 1 -7.55 -26.97 -5.84
C MET A 1 -8.15 -26.84 -7.23
N ARG A 2 -8.00 -27.88 -8.07
CA ARG A 2 -8.53 -27.93 -9.43
C ARG A 2 -9.99 -28.39 -9.39
N ARG A 3 -10.93 -27.61 -9.94
CA ARG A 3 -12.31 -28.02 -10.26
C ARG A 3 -12.53 -27.66 -11.73
N ALA A 4 -12.47 -28.57 -12.69
CA ALA A 4 -13.31 -29.73 -13.00
C ALA A 4 -14.38 -29.41 -14.08
N ARG A 5 -14.10 -29.95 -15.28
CA ARG A 5 -15.01 -30.56 -16.26
C ARG A 5 -15.95 -29.66 -17.08
N MET A 6 -15.47 -29.33 -18.27
CA MET A 6 -16.24 -28.99 -19.46
C MET A 6 -16.76 -30.28 -20.11
N PHE A 7 -18.08 -30.46 -20.17
CA PHE A 7 -18.74 -31.37 -21.11
C PHE A 7 -20.15 -30.84 -21.37
N LEU A 8 -20.42 -30.44 -22.61
CA LEU A 8 -21.74 -30.66 -23.20
C LEU A 8 -21.63 -30.71 -24.73
N THR A 9 -21.44 -31.90 -25.25
CA THR A 9 -21.74 -32.27 -26.63
C THR A 9 -23.25 -32.55 -26.74
N TYR A 10 -23.95 -31.84 -27.62
CA TYR A 10 -25.22 -32.31 -28.17
C TYR A 10 -25.18 -32.14 -29.68
N LEU A 11 -24.87 -33.24 -30.37
CA LEU A 11 -25.26 -33.47 -31.76
C LEU A 11 -26.53 -34.32 -31.71
N ALA A 12 -27.65 -33.73 -32.11
CA ALA A 12 -28.83 -34.49 -32.50
C ALA A 12 -29.32 -33.93 -33.83
N ALA A 13 -28.86 -34.56 -34.91
CA ALA A 13 -29.47 -34.42 -36.23
C ALA A 13 -30.79 -35.20 -36.22
N GLY A 14 -31.90 -34.51 -36.44
CA GLY A 14 -33.22 -35.10 -36.64
C GLY A 14 -33.95 -34.27 -37.68
N ALA A 15 -33.96 -34.73 -38.93
CA ALA A 15 -34.67 -34.11 -40.03
C ALA A 15 -36.01 -34.82 -40.31
N LEU A 16 -36.95 -34.00 -40.78
CA LEU A 16 -38.28 -34.27 -41.37
C LEU A 16 -39.49 -34.42 -40.45
N CYS A 17 -40.30 -33.36 -40.41
CA CYS A 17 -41.75 -33.40 -40.67
C CYS A 17 -42.15 -32.11 -41.39
N LEU A 18 -42.94 -32.24 -42.46
CA LEU A 18 -43.45 -31.13 -43.27
C LEU A 18 -44.38 -30.25 -42.45
N GLY A 19 -44.19 -28.93 -42.52
CA GLY A 19 -45.18 -27.94 -42.10
C GLY A 19 -44.63 -26.86 -41.19
N GLY A 20 -44.35 -25.69 -41.77
CA GLY A 20 -44.46 -24.40 -41.11
C GLY A 20 -43.35 -24.02 -40.12
N VAL A 21 -42.82 -22.81 -40.31
CA VAL A 21 -41.90 -22.07 -39.45
C VAL A 21 -40.44 -22.50 -39.59
N ALA A 22 -39.74 -21.80 -40.49
CA ALA A 22 -38.29 -21.73 -40.46
C ALA A 22 -37.86 -21.14 -39.10
N ALA A 23 -37.47 -22.01 -38.17
CA ALA A 23 -36.88 -21.60 -36.90
C ALA A 23 -35.51 -21.00 -37.20
N ILE A 24 -35.47 -19.68 -37.36
CA ILE A 24 -34.21 -18.93 -37.42
C ILE A 24 -33.60 -19.04 -36.02
N LEU A 25 -32.65 -19.96 -35.86
CA LEU A 25 -31.75 -19.98 -34.70
C LEU A 25 -30.86 -18.74 -34.77
N VAL A 26 -31.31 -17.67 -34.12
CA VAL A 26 -30.47 -16.50 -33.85
C VAL A 26 -29.48 -16.91 -32.78
N PHE A 27 -28.26 -17.26 -33.20
CA PHE A 27 -27.13 -17.34 -32.27
C PHE A 27 -26.82 -15.92 -31.81
N VAL A 28 -27.36 -15.55 -30.65
CA VAL A 28 -26.93 -14.34 -29.93
C VAL A 28 -25.53 -14.64 -29.41
N THR A 29 -24.52 -14.32 -30.21
CA THR A 29 -23.14 -14.24 -29.72
C THR A 29 -23.06 -13.03 -28.81
N SER A 30 -23.26 -13.24 -27.51
CA SER A 30 -22.93 -12.24 -26.51
C SER A 30 -21.41 -12.05 -26.57
N SER A 31 -20.96 -11.05 -27.32
CA SER A 31 -19.60 -10.54 -27.23
C SER A 31 -19.42 -10.11 -25.77
N ARG A 32 -18.74 -10.93 -24.96
CA ARG A 32 -18.15 -10.39 -23.74
C ARG A 32 -17.17 -9.34 -24.23
N ASN A 33 -17.49 -8.08 -24.00
CA ASN A 33 -16.45 -7.09 -23.88
C ASN A 33 -15.62 -7.55 -22.68
N ASP A 34 -14.61 -8.38 -22.95
CA ASP A 34 -13.48 -8.51 -22.06
C ASP A 34 -12.81 -7.14 -22.10
N ALA A 35 -13.36 -6.19 -21.33
CA ALA A 35 -12.64 -4.99 -20.97
C ALA A 35 -11.29 -5.49 -20.46
N ALA A 36 -10.21 -5.10 -21.14
CA ALA A 36 -8.87 -5.51 -20.76
C ALA A 36 -8.74 -5.26 -19.26
N ALA A 37 -8.37 -6.30 -18.51
CA ALA A 37 -8.20 -6.15 -17.07
C ALA A 37 -7.19 -5.03 -16.82
N GLU A 38 -7.54 -4.11 -15.91
CA GLU A 38 -6.62 -3.04 -15.51
C GLU A 38 -5.29 -3.67 -15.06
N PRO A 39 -4.14 -3.10 -15.46
CA PRO A 39 -2.84 -3.59 -15.04
C PRO A 39 -2.74 -3.63 -13.51
N PRO A 40 -2.21 -4.72 -12.91
CA PRO A 40 -2.07 -4.82 -11.47
C PRO A 40 -1.25 -3.69 -10.88
N GLU A 41 -1.72 -3.14 -9.75
CA GLU A 41 -1.01 -2.13 -8.96
C GLU A 41 0.05 -2.78 -8.07
N LEU A 42 1.27 -2.21 -8.09
CA LEU A 42 2.40 -2.63 -7.28
C LEU A 42 2.38 -1.89 -5.94
N GLN A 43 1.43 -2.29 -5.08
CA GLN A 43 1.22 -1.64 -3.79
C GLN A 43 2.35 -1.95 -2.79
N PRO A 44 2.71 -1.00 -1.90
CA PRO A 44 3.51 -1.29 -0.72
C PRO A 44 2.67 -2.04 0.33
N ASP A 45 3.33 -2.79 1.20
CA ASP A 45 2.76 -3.42 2.39
C ASP A 45 3.67 -3.13 3.57
N LEU A 46 3.31 -2.13 4.38
CA LEU A 46 4.18 -1.59 5.41
C LEU A 46 3.99 -2.33 6.72
N VAL A 47 5.04 -3.02 7.17
CA VAL A 47 5.05 -3.83 8.38
C VAL A 47 6.00 -3.21 9.39
N GLN A 48 5.44 -2.72 10.51
CA GLN A 48 6.24 -2.30 11.66
C GLN A 48 6.90 -3.52 12.30
N ARG A 49 8.22 -3.48 12.44
CA ARG A 49 8.97 -4.51 13.15
C ARG A 49 8.78 -4.36 14.66
N THR A 50 8.89 -5.49 15.37
CA THR A 50 8.91 -5.48 16.83
C THR A 50 10.03 -4.55 17.30
N PRO A 51 9.73 -3.54 18.15
CA PRO A 51 10.75 -2.64 18.66
C PRO A 51 11.87 -3.38 19.39
N THR A 52 13.11 -3.06 19.03
CA THR A 52 14.35 -3.55 19.65
C THR A 52 14.99 -2.45 20.49
N ASP A 53 16.09 -2.78 21.19
CA ASP A 53 16.90 -1.82 21.94
C ASP A 53 16.10 -0.94 22.91
N VAL A 54 15.12 -1.56 23.58
CA VAL A 54 14.26 -0.90 24.55
C VAL A 54 15.09 -0.43 25.73
N SER A 55 15.09 0.88 25.99
CA SER A 55 15.86 1.50 27.06
C SER A 55 15.07 2.58 27.79
N VAL A 56 15.34 2.72 29.08
CA VAL A 56 14.79 3.79 29.91
C VAL A 56 15.91 4.75 30.28
N ARG A 57 15.72 6.03 29.99
CA ARG A 57 16.69 7.09 30.30
C ARG A 57 16.05 8.15 31.19
N ARG A 58 16.78 8.63 32.19
CA ARG A 58 16.36 9.77 33.00
C ARG A 58 16.84 11.07 32.35
N ARG A 59 15.94 12.01 32.09
CA ARG A 59 16.19 13.32 31.46
C ARG A 59 15.43 14.40 32.23
N ALA A 60 16.13 15.37 32.81
CA ALA A 60 15.53 16.50 33.54
C ALA A 60 14.42 16.08 34.55
N GLY A 61 14.71 15.06 35.37
CA GLY A 61 13.77 14.54 36.36
C GLY A 61 12.64 13.66 35.81
N ARG A 62 12.60 13.41 34.51
CA ARG A 62 11.61 12.54 33.84
C ARG A 62 12.25 11.27 33.32
N PHE A 63 11.45 10.21 33.17
CA PHE A 63 11.85 9.01 32.45
C PHE A 63 11.38 9.08 31.01
N ALA A 64 12.27 8.75 30.08
CA ALA A 64 11.99 8.57 28.67
C ALA A 64 12.23 7.11 28.29
N LEU A 65 11.21 6.47 27.73
CA LEU A 65 11.32 5.16 27.09
C LEU A 65 11.74 5.39 25.64
N GLY A 66 12.86 4.81 25.24
CA GLY A 66 13.33 4.78 23.86
C GLY A 66 13.43 3.35 23.38
N PHE A 67 13.35 3.17 22.07
CA PHE A 67 13.52 1.91 21.37
C PHE A 67 13.95 2.21 19.93
N GLU A 68 14.55 1.23 19.29
CA GLU A 68 14.75 1.24 17.85
C GLU A 68 13.43 0.89 17.16
N SER A 69 13.11 1.64 16.11
CA SER A 69 11.94 1.40 15.28
C SER A 69 12.34 1.26 13.83
N ALA A 70 11.74 0.28 13.16
CA ALA A 70 11.93 -0.01 11.77
C ALA A 70 10.60 -0.45 11.13
N VAL A 71 10.30 0.11 9.95
CA VAL A 71 9.21 -0.34 9.07
C VAL A 71 9.83 -1.02 7.87
N GLU A 72 9.31 -2.19 7.50
CA GLU A 72 9.67 -2.90 6.27
C GLU A 72 8.54 -2.77 5.26
N ASN A 73 8.89 -2.81 3.97
CA ASN A 73 7.91 -2.93 2.90
C ASN A 73 7.91 -4.36 2.34
N HIS A 74 6.83 -5.10 2.60
CA HIS A 74 6.61 -6.48 2.15
C HIS A 74 5.78 -6.54 0.86
N GLY A 75 5.41 -5.39 0.33
CA GLY A 75 4.52 -5.25 -0.82
C GLY A 75 5.15 -5.66 -2.14
N SER A 76 4.38 -5.50 -3.20
CA SER A 76 4.82 -5.76 -4.58
C SER A 76 5.56 -4.58 -5.23
N GLY A 77 5.49 -3.39 -4.63
CA GLY A 77 6.19 -2.20 -5.12
C GLY A 77 6.58 -1.23 -3.99
N PRO A 78 7.30 -0.15 -4.32
CA PRO A 78 7.79 0.83 -3.36
C PRO A 78 6.65 1.67 -2.77
N LEU A 79 6.90 2.27 -1.60
CA LEU A 79 6.11 3.40 -1.13
C LEU A 79 6.67 4.68 -1.77
N ILE A 80 5.95 5.26 -2.72
CA ILE A 80 6.31 6.53 -3.34
C ILE A 80 5.31 7.58 -2.87
N VAL A 81 5.81 8.65 -2.25
CA VAL A 81 4.99 9.77 -1.78
C VAL A 81 5.54 11.06 -2.34
N THR A 82 4.67 11.85 -2.96
CA THR A 82 4.99 13.19 -3.45
C THR A 82 4.30 14.24 -2.59
N GLY A 83 5.04 15.27 -2.19
CA GLY A 83 4.50 16.40 -1.45
C GLY A 83 4.28 17.62 -2.36
N SER A 84 3.11 18.25 -2.27
CA SER A 84 2.82 19.51 -2.96
C SER A 84 2.19 20.54 -2.01
N ARG A 85 2.40 21.83 -2.28
CA ARG A 85 1.73 22.94 -1.57
C ARG A 85 1.63 24.15 -2.48
N SER A 86 0.60 24.97 -2.28
CA SER A 86 0.54 26.31 -2.84
C SER A 86 1.22 27.30 -1.89
N GLY A 87 2.08 28.16 -2.43
CA GLY A 87 2.69 29.25 -1.66
C GLY A 87 3.62 28.82 -0.53
N ALA A 88 3.56 29.55 0.59
CA ALA A 88 4.53 29.48 1.69
C ALA A 88 4.06 28.60 2.87
N GLU A 89 3.05 27.75 2.67
CA GLU A 89 2.55 26.86 3.72
C GLU A 89 3.67 25.95 4.27
N SER A 90 3.67 25.76 5.59
CA SER A 90 4.70 24.95 6.25
C SER A 90 4.60 23.46 5.88
N ASP A 91 3.37 22.99 5.65
CA ASP A 91 3.05 21.60 5.36
C ASP A 91 2.62 21.41 3.91
N MET A 92 3.21 20.42 3.25
CA MET A 92 2.73 19.89 1.98
C MET A 92 1.60 18.89 2.19
N THR A 93 0.65 18.85 1.27
CA THR A 93 -0.26 17.71 1.07
C THR A 93 0.53 16.59 0.39
N ALA A 94 0.37 15.37 0.89
CA ALA A 94 1.03 14.19 0.36
C ALA A 94 0.07 13.41 -0.52
N ASP A 95 0.54 13.01 -1.70
CA ASP A 95 -0.15 12.09 -2.60
C ASP A 95 0.71 10.82 -2.74
N GLN A 96 0.07 9.65 -2.73
CA GLN A 96 0.75 8.39 -3.01
C GLN A 96 0.80 8.16 -4.53
N VAL A 97 1.97 7.81 -5.03
CA VAL A 97 2.16 7.36 -6.41
C VAL A 97 2.26 5.84 -6.40
N ILE A 98 1.42 5.16 -7.17
CA ILE A 98 1.39 3.72 -7.28
C ILE A 98 1.78 3.34 -8.70
N GLU A 99 2.84 2.56 -8.85
CA GLU A 99 3.25 2.01 -10.14
C GLU A 99 2.41 0.78 -10.46
N ARG A 100 2.11 0.56 -11.74
CA ARG A 100 1.42 -0.63 -12.24
C ARG A 100 2.37 -1.53 -13.01
N ALA A 101 1.99 -2.79 -13.17
CA ALA A 101 2.80 -3.81 -13.83
C ALA A 101 3.14 -3.49 -15.30
N ASP A 102 2.38 -2.61 -15.96
CA ASP A 102 2.64 -2.13 -17.32
C ASP A 102 3.50 -0.85 -17.37
N GLY A 103 3.96 -0.35 -16.22
CA GLY A 103 4.73 0.88 -16.07
C GLY A 103 3.89 2.16 -15.97
N SER A 104 2.56 2.08 -16.08
CA SER A 104 1.68 3.23 -15.83
C SER A 104 1.63 3.57 -14.33
N ARG A 105 1.11 4.77 -14.00
CA ARG A 105 1.04 5.28 -12.61
C ARG A 105 -0.37 5.74 -12.24
N VAL A 106 -0.72 5.51 -10.99
CA VAL A 106 -1.92 6.02 -10.32
C VAL A 106 -1.49 6.99 -9.23
N TYR A 107 -2.32 7.99 -8.98
CA TYR A 107 -2.10 9.00 -7.96
C TYR A 107 -3.29 9.00 -7.00
N GLU A 108 -3.03 8.63 -5.75
CA GLU A 108 -3.99 8.72 -4.66
C GLU A 108 -3.71 9.99 -3.87
N GLY A 109 -4.63 10.96 -3.97
CA GLY A 109 -4.43 12.29 -3.41
C GLY A 109 -4.74 12.40 -1.92
N ASP A 110 -4.13 13.38 -1.24
CA ASP A 110 -4.42 13.75 0.15
C ASP A 110 -4.30 12.59 1.17
N VAL A 111 -3.29 11.75 0.99
CA VAL A 111 -3.02 10.60 1.87
C VAL A 111 -2.31 10.98 3.16
N GLY A 112 -1.87 12.23 3.30
CA GLY A 112 -1.22 12.72 4.51
C GLY A 112 -0.55 14.08 4.33
N ARG A 113 0.39 14.39 5.23
CA ARG A 113 1.11 15.67 5.22
C ARG A 113 2.61 15.46 5.31
N ILE A 114 3.38 16.29 4.61
CA ILE A 114 4.84 16.32 4.68
C ILE A 114 5.29 17.68 5.24
N ARG A 115 6.17 17.68 6.23
CA ARG A 115 6.70 18.90 6.87
C ARG A 115 8.21 18.90 6.85
N TYR A 116 8.81 20.05 6.57
CA TYR A 116 10.24 20.23 6.81
C TYR A 116 10.47 20.45 8.30
N THR A 117 11.20 19.55 8.95
CA THR A 117 11.48 19.63 10.38
C THR A 117 12.94 19.96 10.63
N ARG A 118 13.17 20.97 11.46
CA ARG A 118 14.49 21.34 11.98
C ARG A 118 14.55 20.98 13.46
N SER A 119 15.36 20.00 13.84
CA SER A 119 15.48 19.59 15.24
C SER A 119 16.83 18.95 15.54
N GLY A 120 17.46 19.37 16.64
CA GLY A 120 18.63 18.67 17.19
C GLY A 120 19.85 18.60 16.27
N GLY A 121 19.95 19.47 15.26
CA GLY A 121 21.05 19.49 14.29
C GLY A 121 20.81 18.71 13.00
N HIS A 122 19.63 18.09 12.82
CA HIS A 122 19.25 17.43 11.57
C HIS A 122 18.01 18.10 10.96
N ASP A 123 18.10 18.39 9.66
CA ASP A 123 17.05 19.08 8.91
C ASP A 123 16.62 18.21 7.73
N HIS A 124 15.36 17.80 7.72
CA HIS A 124 14.84 16.90 6.69
C HIS A 124 13.30 16.89 6.65
N TRP A 125 12.75 16.34 5.57
CA TRP A 125 11.32 16.15 5.39
C TRP A 125 10.80 14.99 6.22
N HIS A 126 9.71 15.23 6.96
CA HIS A 126 8.98 14.21 7.71
C HIS A 126 7.63 13.96 7.05
N TYR A 127 7.30 12.69 6.83
CA TYR A 127 5.91 12.29 6.64
C TYR A 127 5.23 12.22 8.01
N LEU A 128 4.21 13.05 8.19
CA LEU A 128 3.58 13.25 9.49
C LEU A 128 2.64 12.10 9.81
N ARG A 129 2.66 11.65 11.08
CA ARG A 129 1.83 10.53 11.57
C ARG A 129 1.99 9.23 10.76
N PHE A 130 3.18 8.99 10.19
CA PHE A 130 3.50 7.75 9.49
C PHE A 130 3.37 6.51 10.38
N ASP A 131 3.82 6.62 11.64
CA ASP A 131 3.68 5.58 12.63
C ASP A 131 3.31 6.19 13.99
N ARG A 132 2.60 5.40 14.82
CA ARG A 132 2.09 5.82 16.12
C ARG A 132 2.36 4.73 17.15
N TYR A 133 3.00 5.11 18.25
CA TYR A 133 3.24 4.23 19.39
C TYR A 133 2.42 4.62 20.60
N GLU A 134 2.12 3.62 21.40
CA GLU A 134 1.43 3.76 22.67
C GLU A 134 2.12 2.90 23.71
N LEU A 135 2.44 3.49 24.85
CA LEU A 135 2.75 2.73 26.05
C LEU A 135 1.44 2.36 26.74
N ARG A 136 1.19 1.06 26.88
CA ARG A 136 0.02 0.50 27.56
C ARG A 136 0.45 -0.26 28.81
N ARG A 137 -0.38 -0.23 29.85
CA ARG A 137 -0.15 -1.00 31.08
C ARG A 137 -0.27 -2.50 30.77
N ALA A 138 0.65 -3.31 31.28
CA ALA A 138 0.65 -4.74 31.03
C ALA A 138 -0.53 -5.49 31.69
N SER A 139 -1.08 -4.95 32.79
CA SER A 139 -2.14 -5.60 33.56
C SER A 139 -3.53 -5.54 32.89
N ASP A 140 -3.83 -4.42 32.23
CA ASP A 140 -5.17 -4.11 31.71
C ASP A 140 -5.15 -3.50 30.29
N HIS A 141 -3.98 -3.41 29.66
CA HIS A 141 -3.75 -2.79 28.34
C HIS A 141 -4.24 -1.34 28.20
N ALA A 142 -4.57 -0.68 29.32
CA ALA A 142 -5.01 0.70 29.29
C ALA A 142 -3.84 1.62 28.88
N LEU A 143 -4.15 2.64 28.09
CA LEU A 143 -3.17 3.62 27.62
C LEU A 143 -2.51 4.32 28.81
N ALA A 144 -1.21 4.11 28.98
CA ALA A 144 -0.41 4.82 29.96
C ALA A 144 0.09 6.15 29.37
N ARG A 145 0.68 6.13 28.17
CA ARG A 145 1.18 7.33 27.47
C ARG A 145 1.15 7.12 25.96
N PRO A 146 0.74 8.12 25.15
CA PRO A 146 1.01 8.12 23.72
C PRO A 146 2.48 8.46 23.44
N ASP A 147 2.94 8.20 22.22
CA ASP A 147 4.20 8.74 21.73
C ASP A 147 4.18 10.29 21.67
N ARG A 148 5.35 10.84 21.33
CA ARG A 148 5.50 12.27 21.00
C ARG A 148 6.18 12.46 19.63
N LYS A 149 6.21 11.43 18.80
CA LYS A 149 6.90 11.44 17.51
C LYS A 149 5.93 11.98 16.46
N THR A 150 6.18 13.20 15.99
CA THR A 150 5.23 13.88 15.09
C THR A 150 5.29 13.34 13.66
N GLY A 151 6.46 12.89 13.22
CA GLY A 151 6.67 12.36 11.88
C GLY A 151 8.04 11.69 11.73
N PHE A 152 8.23 11.07 10.58
CA PHE A 152 9.43 10.31 10.24
C PHE A 152 9.97 10.74 8.89
N CYS A 153 11.29 10.79 8.78
CA CYS A 153 11.91 10.67 7.46
C CYS A 153 11.68 9.26 6.95
N LEU A 154 11.28 9.17 5.70
CA LEU A 154 11.22 7.91 4.98
C LEU A 154 12.47 7.78 4.11
N GLY A 155 13.00 6.58 4.02
CA GLY A 155 14.13 6.23 3.20
C GLY A 155 14.58 4.81 3.48
N ASP A 156 15.28 4.22 2.53
CA ASP A 156 15.81 2.87 2.64
C ASP A 156 17.05 2.92 3.54
N ARG A 157 16.88 2.62 4.84
CA ARG A 157 17.93 2.80 5.87
C ARG A 157 18.66 1.52 6.25
N TYR A 158 18.13 0.37 5.87
CA TYR A 158 18.74 -0.93 6.08
C TYR A 158 18.19 -1.91 5.04
N ASP A 159 18.96 -2.97 4.77
CA ASP A 159 18.57 -4.03 3.86
C ASP A 159 17.79 -5.12 4.64
N PRO A 160 16.49 -5.33 4.35
CA PRO A 160 15.71 -6.42 4.95
C PRO A 160 15.93 -7.78 4.26
N GLY A 161 16.89 -7.89 3.33
CA GLY A 161 17.20 -9.09 2.55
C GLY A 161 16.26 -9.29 1.36
N ARG A 162 15.68 -8.19 0.84
CA ARG A 162 14.73 -8.22 -0.28
C ARG A 162 14.86 -6.97 -1.13
N GLU A 163 14.88 -7.17 -2.45
CA GLU A 163 14.82 -6.11 -3.45
C GLU A 163 13.41 -5.99 -4.03
N LEU A 164 12.92 -4.77 -4.21
CA LEU A 164 11.60 -4.48 -4.78
C LEU A 164 11.74 -4.07 -6.24
N ALA A 165 10.79 -4.49 -7.08
CA ALA A 165 10.66 -3.94 -8.42
C ALA A 165 10.40 -2.43 -8.33
N GLY A 166 11.11 -1.63 -9.12
CA GLY A 166 10.97 -0.17 -9.07
C GLY A 166 11.65 0.48 -7.86
N LYS A 167 12.53 -0.23 -7.12
CA LYS A 167 13.40 0.43 -6.12
C LYS A 167 14.15 1.57 -6.81
N ALA A 168 14.07 2.77 -6.24
CA ALA A 168 14.84 3.91 -6.74
C ALA A 168 16.33 3.68 -6.51
N GLU A 169 17.18 4.11 -7.44
CA GLU A 169 18.63 4.15 -7.20
C GLU A 169 18.90 5.07 -6.00
N GLU A 170 19.75 4.59 -5.08
CA GLU A 170 20.20 5.43 -3.97
C GLU A 170 21.12 6.53 -4.53
N PRO A 171 20.91 7.80 -4.10
CA PRO A 171 21.69 8.94 -4.60
C PRO A 171 23.17 8.90 -4.18
#